data_AF-A0A2V5MNY9-F1
#
_entry.id   AF-A0A2V5MNY9-F1
#
_cell.length_a   1.000
_cell.length_b   1.000
_cell.length_c   1.000
_cell.angle_alpha   90.00
_cell.angle_beta   90.00
_cell.angle_gamma   90.00
#
_symmetry.space_group_name_H-M   'P 1'
#
loop_
_entity.id
_entity.type
_entity.pdbx_description
1 polymer ?
#
loop_
_entity_poly.entity_id
_entity_poly.type
_entity_poly.pdbx_seq_one_letter_code
_entity_poly.pdbx_strand_id
1 'polypeptide(L)'
;MLPDPHLSHLYGLALPLLKRGMPVTPVQLENLDAARYLDGFRVLLLSYHGMKPLSPDAHRPLTEWVKRGGVLVVVDDDTDPYNRVREWWNSDGRSYATPREHLFDRDAAILSPASRLFLLDLAADRGREPRRLASACKALPTKRGADELSLTVEGVGNSPAVILMHAPERPSEIKLRGQALKDFEYSIADQLLWIRFANEAAPREVSVRF
;
A
#
# COMPACT_ATOMS: atom_id res chain seq x y z
N MET A 1 -8.44 20.20 -28.89
CA MET A 1 -9.59 20.30 -27.97
C MET A 1 -9.01 20.27 -26.57
N LEU A 2 -9.06 21.38 -25.82
CA LEU A 2 -8.68 21.34 -24.40
C LEU A 2 -9.68 20.44 -23.66
N PRO A 3 -9.24 19.59 -22.73
CA PRO A 3 -10.17 18.80 -21.93
C PRO A 3 -11.10 19.73 -21.15
N ASP A 4 -12.36 19.30 -21.00
CA ASP A 4 -13.33 20.01 -20.18
C ASP A 4 -12.73 20.28 -18.78
N PRO A 5 -12.60 21.56 -18.35
CA PRO A 5 -12.08 21.90 -17.03
C PRO A 5 -12.81 21.18 -15.89
N HIS A 6 -14.10 20.88 -16.07
CA HIS A 6 -14.93 20.20 -15.08
C HIS A 6 -14.61 18.71 -14.95
N LEU A 7 -13.96 18.08 -15.95
CA LEU A 7 -13.55 16.67 -15.92
C LEU A 7 -12.05 16.48 -15.69
N SER A 8 -11.34 17.55 -15.33
CA SER A 8 -9.89 17.52 -15.08
C SER A 8 -9.48 16.47 -14.04
N HIS A 9 -10.29 16.25 -12.99
CA HIS A 9 -10.06 15.21 -11.97
C HIS A 9 -10.12 13.79 -12.56
N LEU A 10 -11.08 13.52 -13.46
CA LEU A 10 -11.20 12.23 -14.13
C LEU A 10 -10.05 12.00 -15.13
N TYR A 11 -9.75 13.00 -15.96
CA TYR A 11 -8.68 12.90 -16.95
C TYR A 11 -7.29 12.84 -16.33
N GLY A 12 -7.07 13.55 -15.22
CA GLY A 12 -5.82 13.52 -14.47
C GLY A 12 -5.50 12.12 -13.94
N LEU A 13 -6.51 11.35 -13.55
CA LEU A 13 -6.36 9.97 -13.11
C LEU A 13 -6.21 8.98 -14.28
N ALA A 14 -7.01 9.15 -15.34
CA ALA A 14 -7.08 8.15 -16.41
C ALA A 14 -5.98 8.30 -17.49
N LEU A 15 -5.69 9.52 -17.94
CA LEU A 15 -4.83 9.74 -19.11
C LEU A 15 -3.38 9.27 -18.93
N PRO A 16 -2.71 9.43 -17.77
CA PRO A 16 -1.35 8.94 -17.60
C PRO A 16 -1.24 7.42 -17.80
N LEU A 17 -2.22 6.66 -17.32
CA LEU A 17 -2.30 5.21 -17.46
C LEU A 17 -2.59 4.80 -18.91
N LEU A 18 -3.61 5.42 -19.53
CA LEU A 18 -3.98 5.14 -20.92
C LEU A 18 -2.83 5.44 -21.88
N LYS A 19 -2.10 6.55 -21.68
CA LYS A 19 -0.90 6.90 -22.48
C LYS A 19 0.24 5.89 -22.36
N ARG A 20 0.20 5.01 -21.36
CA ARG A 20 1.17 3.92 -21.15
C ARG A 20 0.60 2.56 -21.53
N GLY A 21 -0.54 2.51 -22.20
CA GLY A 21 -1.19 1.27 -22.65
C GLY A 21 -1.84 0.47 -21.52
N MET A 22 -2.01 1.07 -20.34
CA MET A 22 -2.71 0.41 -19.24
C MET A 22 -4.22 0.57 -19.41
N PRO A 23 -5.01 -0.50 -19.34
CA PRO A 23 -6.46 -0.41 -19.45
C PRO A 23 -7.03 0.32 -18.22
N VAL A 24 -7.93 1.26 -18.48
CA VAL A 24 -8.66 2.01 -17.44
C VAL A 24 -10.14 1.96 -17.77
N THR A 25 -10.97 1.70 -16.77
CA THR A 25 -12.42 1.67 -16.90
C THR A 25 -13.04 2.52 -15.80
N PRO A 26 -13.96 3.45 -16.11
CA PRO A 26 -14.72 4.18 -15.10
C PRO A 26 -15.52 3.22 -14.22
N VAL A 27 -15.46 3.44 -12.90
CA VAL A 27 -16.26 2.72 -11.91
C VAL A 27 -17.23 3.70 -11.28
N GLN A 28 -18.49 3.31 -11.25
CA GLN A 28 -19.59 4.11 -10.72
C GLN A 28 -19.88 3.69 -9.28
N LEU A 29 -19.89 4.65 -8.35
CA LEU A 29 -20.11 4.41 -6.92
C LEU A 29 -21.51 3.80 -6.67
N GLU A 30 -22.50 4.19 -7.47
CA GLU A 30 -23.88 3.69 -7.41
C GLU A 30 -24.02 2.20 -7.73
N ASN A 31 -23.04 1.61 -8.41
CA ASN A 31 -23.07 0.20 -8.83
C ASN A 31 -22.28 -0.72 -7.89
N LEU A 32 -21.67 -0.19 -6.82
CA LEU A 32 -20.78 -0.96 -5.94
C LEU A 32 -21.46 -2.12 -5.22
N ASP A 33 -22.78 -2.06 -5.00
CA ASP A 33 -23.56 -3.14 -4.42
C ASP A 33 -23.94 -4.23 -5.45
N ALA A 34 -23.73 -3.99 -6.75
CA ALA A 34 -24.01 -4.98 -7.77
C ALA A 34 -23.09 -6.20 -7.61
N ALA A 35 -23.68 -7.39 -7.72
CA ALA A 35 -22.95 -8.64 -7.54
C ALA A 35 -21.76 -8.70 -8.50
N ARG A 36 -20.58 -9.02 -7.94
CA ARG A 36 -19.33 -9.23 -8.69
C ARG A 36 -18.81 -7.99 -9.44
N TYR A 37 -19.36 -6.80 -9.18
CA TYR A 37 -18.99 -5.58 -9.91
C TYR A 37 -17.50 -5.26 -9.81
N LEU A 38 -16.87 -5.59 -8.68
CA LEU A 38 -15.46 -5.33 -8.43
C LEU A 38 -14.50 -6.49 -8.82
N ASP A 39 -15.01 -7.64 -9.26
CA ASP A 39 -14.20 -8.85 -9.53
C ASP A 39 -13.16 -8.63 -10.65
N GLY A 40 -13.51 -7.80 -11.63
CA GLY A 40 -12.66 -7.47 -12.77
C GLY A 40 -11.52 -6.52 -12.45
N PHE A 41 -11.49 -5.96 -11.24
CA PHE A 41 -10.56 -4.91 -10.85
C PHE A 41 -9.51 -5.45 -9.87
N ARG A 42 -8.28 -4.94 -10.01
CA ARG A 42 -7.18 -5.18 -9.06
C ARG A 42 -6.81 -3.91 -8.30
N VAL A 43 -6.91 -2.77 -8.97
CA VAL A 43 -6.62 -1.45 -8.42
C VAL A 43 -7.79 -0.54 -8.77
N LEU A 44 -8.25 0.24 -7.79
CA LEU A 44 -9.21 1.32 -7.97
C LEU A 44 -8.53 2.65 -7.62
N LEU A 45 -8.66 3.64 -8.50
CA LEU A 45 -8.31 5.03 -8.21
C LEU A 45 -9.60 5.77 -7.85
N LEU A 46 -9.71 6.24 -6.61
CA LEU A 46 -10.90 6.92 -6.09
C LEU A 46 -10.59 8.40 -5.85
N SER A 47 -11.47 9.28 -6.33
CA SER A 47 -11.55 10.66 -5.88
C SER A 47 -13.01 11.01 -5.65
N TYR A 48 -13.30 11.77 -4.61
CA TYR A 48 -14.64 12.31 -4.35
C TYR A 48 -14.83 13.71 -4.97
N HIS A 49 -13.80 14.29 -5.58
CA HIS A 49 -13.98 15.50 -6.38
C HIS A 49 -14.96 15.23 -7.53
N GLY A 50 -15.99 16.08 -7.64
CA GLY A 50 -17.01 15.99 -8.68
C GLY A 50 -18.17 15.02 -8.37
N MET A 51 -17.93 13.90 -7.68
CA MET A 51 -18.97 12.92 -7.38
C MET A 51 -18.87 12.39 -5.95
N LYS A 52 -19.95 12.58 -5.18
CA LYS A 52 -20.08 12.10 -3.79
C LYS A 52 -20.82 10.77 -3.71
N PRO A 53 -20.48 9.88 -2.76
CA PRO A 53 -21.33 8.75 -2.42
C PRO A 53 -22.69 9.22 -1.90
N LEU A 54 -23.76 8.57 -2.36
CA LEU A 54 -25.13 8.93 -1.99
C LEU A 54 -25.51 8.47 -0.59
N SER A 55 -24.84 7.44 -0.07
CA SER A 55 -25.10 6.87 1.26
C SER A 55 -23.82 6.29 1.86
N PRO A 56 -23.78 6.05 3.19
CA PRO A 56 -22.66 5.37 3.83
C PRO A 56 -22.46 3.92 3.35
N ASP A 57 -23.47 3.31 2.73
CA ASP A 57 -23.43 1.90 2.31
C ASP A 57 -22.44 1.67 1.16
N ALA A 58 -22.19 2.69 0.34
CA ALA A 58 -21.21 2.64 -0.75
C ALA A 58 -19.79 2.31 -0.28
N HIS A 59 -19.46 2.55 0.99
CA HIS A 59 -18.12 2.27 1.53
C HIS A 59 -17.92 0.80 1.86
N ARG A 60 -18.97 0.06 2.23
CA ARG A 60 -18.85 -1.34 2.65
C ARG A 60 -18.32 -2.24 1.51
N PRO A 61 -18.84 -2.20 0.27
CA PRO A 61 -18.28 -3.01 -0.81
C PRO A 61 -16.81 -2.70 -1.11
N LEU A 62 -16.38 -1.43 -0.97
CA LEU A 62 -14.98 -1.04 -1.16
C LEU A 62 -14.08 -1.63 -0.08
N THR A 63 -14.43 -1.48 1.20
CA THR A 63 -13.64 -2.03 2.31
C THR A 63 -13.55 -3.55 2.23
N GLU A 64 -14.66 -4.22 1.89
CA GLU A 64 -14.70 -5.67 1.73
C GLU A 64 -13.90 -6.15 0.52
N TRP A 65 -13.88 -5.40 -0.58
CA TRP A 65 -13.03 -5.71 -1.73
C TRP A 65 -11.54 -5.53 -1.41
N VAL A 66 -11.17 -4.49 -0.67
CA VAL A 66 -9.79 -4.29 -0.19
C VAL A 66 -9.35 -5.45 0.71
N LYS A 67 -10.21 -5.86 1.65
CA LYS A 67 -9.96 -7.03 2.54
C LYS A 67 -9.76 -8.34 1.77
N ARG A 68 -10.26 -8.44 0.53
CA ARG A 68 -10.06 -9.59 -0.37
C ARG A 68 -8.85 -9.43 -1.30
N GLY A 69 -7.98 -8.45 -1.05
CA GLY A 69 -6.75 -8.21 -1.80
C GLY A 69 -6.86 -7.16 -2.91
N GLY A 70 -7.97 -6.42 -2.98
CA GLY A 70 -8.09 -5.24 -3.84
C GLY A 70 -7.24 -4.08 -3.34
N VAL A 71 -6.71 -3.26 -4.25
CA VAL A 71 -5.94 -2.06 -3.89
C VAL A 71 -6.76 -0.81 -4.16
N LEU A 72 -7.09 -0.06 -3.11
CA LEU A 72 -7.76 1.24 -3.22
C LEU A 72 -6.73 2.37 -3.06
N VAL A 73 -6.58 3.20 -4.08
CA VAL A 73 -5.76 4.42 -4.04
C VAL A 73 -6.71 5.61 -4.04
N VAL A 74 -6.75 6.35 -2.93
CA VAL A 74 -7.51 7.60 -2.85
C VAL A 74 -6.63 8.76 -3.28
N VAL A 75 -7.11 9.55 -4.24
CA VAL A 75 -6.43 10.71 -4.80
C VAL A 75 -7.26 11.95 -4.49
N ASP A 76 -6.74 12.74 -3.55
CA ASP A 76 -7.39 13.91 -2.97
C ASP A 76 -6.30 14.89 -2.51
N ASP A 77 -6.67 16.16 -2.31
CA ASP A 77 -5.78 17.21 -1.78
C ASP A 77 -6.04 17.53 -0.30
N ASP A 78 -6.81 16.66 0.37
CA ASP A 78 -7.29 16.77 1.76
C ASP A 78 -8.20 17.99 2.04
N THR A 79 -8.61 18.72 1.01
CA THR A 79 -9.60 19.80 1.17
C THR A 79 -11.02 19.24 1.27
N ASP A 80 -11.97 20.07 1.71
CA ASP A 80 -13.39 19.74 1.67
C ASP A 80 -13.99 20.27 0.36
N PRO A 81 -14.17 19.41 -0.67
CA PRO A 81 -14.72 19.84 -1.96
C PRO A 81 -16.20 20.25 -1.88
N TYR A 82 -16.88 19.97 -0.76
CA TYR A 82 -18.31 20.21 -0.60
C TYR A 82 -18.63 21.40 0.30
N ASN A 83 -17.65 22.22 0.67
CA ASN A 83 -17.83 23.47 1.39
C ASN A 83 -18.69 23.34 2.66
N ARG A 84 -18.43 22.29 3.46
CA ARG A 84 -19.10 21.98 4.73
C ARG A 84 -20.61 21.79 4.61
N VAL A 85 -21.09 21.33 3.46
CA VAL A 85 -22.50 20.98 3.27
C VAL A 85 -22.96 19.99 4.35
N ARG A 86 -24.19 20.16 4.82
CA ARG A 86 -24.82 19.19 5.73
C ARG A 86 -25.31 17.98 4.95
N GLU A 87 -24.78 16.81 5.27
CA GLU A 87 -24.95 15.56 4.55
C GLU A 87 -24.82 14.33 5.48
N TRP A 88 -24.99 13.13 4.94
CA TRP A 88 -25.01 11.89 5.73
C TRP A 88 -23.75 11.65 6.56
N TRP A 89 -22.58 12.14 6.13
CA TRP A 89 -21.30 11.96 6.83
C TRP A 89 -21.11 12.90 8.02
N ASN A 90 -21.91 13.96 8.14
CA ASN A 90 -21.89 14.90 9.28
C ASN A 90 -23.26 15.08 9.93
N SER A 91 -24.13 14.09 9.74
CA SER A 91 -25.47 14.03 10.32
C SER A 91 -25.67 12.70 11.05
N ASP A 92 -26.78 12.59 11.79
CA ASP A 92 -27.19 11.38 12.50
C ASP A 92 -26.11 10.80 13.43
N GLY A 93 -25.49 11.69 14.22
CA GLY A 93 -24.46 11.34 15.20
C GLY A 93 -23.04 11.23 14.63
N ARG A 94 -22.86 11.45 13.32
CA ARG A 94 -21.53 11.55 12.69
C ARG A 94 -21.05 12.99 12.63
N SER A 95 -19.74 13.18 12.60
CA SER A 95 -19.11 14.51 12.60
C SER A 95 -17.91 14.58 11.64
N TYR A 96 -17.94 13.83 10.54
CA TYR A 96 -16.86 13.83 9.54
C TYR A 96 -16.89 15.12 8.72
N ALA A 97 -15.74 15.67 8.36
CA ALA A 97 -15.67 16.80 7.44
C ALA A 97 -16.02 16.37 6.00
N THR A 98 -15.56 15.17 5.60
CA THR A 98 -15.73 14.64 4.24
C THR A 98 -16.21 13.18 4.27
N PRO A 99 -16.84 12.67 3.19
CA PRO A 99 -17.14 11.24 3.11
C PRO A 99 -15.87 10.38 3.17
N ARG A 100 -14.72 10.88 2.71
CA ARG A 100 -13.44 10.16 2.80
C ARG A 100 -13.06 9.81 4.24
N GLU A 101 -13.26 10.71 5.19
CA GLU A 101 -12.98 10.41 6.59
C GLU A 101 -13.84 9.25 7.10
N HIS A 102 -15.12 9.19 6.72
CA HIS A 102 -15.97 8.02 7.03
C HIS A 102 -15.49 6.74 6.34
N LEU A 103 -14.95 6.81 5.12
CA LEU A 103 -14.34 5.65 4.47
C LEU A 103 -13.11 5.17 5.25
N PHE A 104 -12.29 6.10 5.74
CA PHE A 104 -11.03 5.79 6.39
C PHE A 104 -11.16 5.30 7.83
N ASP A 105 -12.17 5.79 8.56
CA ASP A 105 -12.53 5.26 9.88
C ASP A 105 -12.93 3.76 9.83
N ARG A 106 -13.32 3.26 8.65
CA ARG A 106 -13.69 1.86 8.41
C ARG A 106 -12.56 0.96 7.90
N ASP A 107 -11.32 1.17 8.35
CA ASP A 107 -10.13 0.33 8.10
C ASP A 107 -9.12 0.84 7.04
N ALA A 108 -9.01 2.15 6.77
CA ALA A 108 -7.96 2.64 5.86
C ALA A 108 -6.66 3.00 6.61
N ALA A 109 -5.53 2.55 6.07
CA ALA A 109 -4.23 3.13 6.42
C ALA A 109 -4.18 4.57 5.88
N ILE A 110 -4.09 5.56 6.79
CA ILE A 110 -3.98 6.98 6.43
C ILE A 110 -2.59 7.22 5.83
N LEU A 111 -2.53 7.78 4.60
CA LEU A 111 -1.29 8.20 3.95
C LEU A 111 -1.08 9.69 4.22
N SER A 112 0.09 10.08 4.72
CA SER A 112 0.46 11.50 4.88
C SER A 112 1.14 12.02 3.61
N PRO A 113 1.04 13.31 3.26
CA PRO A 113 1.86 13.91 2.21
C PRO A 113 3.36 13.61 2.41
N ALA A 114 4.08 13.33 1.32
CA ALA A 114 5.47 12.84 1.28
C ALA A 114 5.70 11.40 1.80
N SER A 115 4.65 10.66 2.17
CA SER A 115 4.78 9.23 2.48
C SER A 115 5.13 8.43 1.22
N ARG A 116 6.13 7.56 1.33
CA ARG A 116 6.46 6.55 0.32
C ARG A 116 6.08 5.20 0.90
N LEU A 117 4.91 4.71 0.52
CA LEU A 117 4.34 3.51 1.10
C LEU A 117 4.30 2.38 0.07
N PHE A 118 4.64 1.18 0.54
CA PHE A 118 4.51 -0.06 -0.19
C PHE A 118 3.38 -0.84 0.48
N LEU A 119 2.21 -0.88 -0.17
CA LEU A 119 1.06 -1.63 0.33
C LEU A 119 1.26 -3.11 0.00
N LEU A 120 1.38 -3.91 1.05
CA LEU A 120 1.51 -5.36 0.95
C LEU A 120 0.49 -6.00 1.87
N ASP A 121 -0.34 -6.88 1.31
CA ASP A 121 -1.24 -7.71 2.10
C ASP A 121 -0.45 -8.78 2.85
N LEU A 122 -0.25 -8.56 4.16
CA LEU A 122 0.45 -9.50 5.03
C LEU A 122 -0.37 -10.77 5.30
N ALA A 123 -1.71 -10.72 5.15
CA ALA A 123 -2.58 -11.87 5.37
C ALA A 123 -2.49 -12.87 4.21
N ALA A 124 -2.33 -12.40 2.99
CA ALA A 124 -1.96 -13.24 1.85
C ALA A 124 -0.59 -13.91 2.04
N ASP A 125 0.24 -13.36 2.95
CA ASP A 125 1.64 -13.72 3.11
C ASP A 125 1.98 -14.48 4.41
N ARG A 126 1.00 -15.15 5.03
CA ARG A 126 1.13 -16.00 6.24
C ARG A 126 1.83 -17.36 6.03
N GLY A 127 2.86 -17.41 5.18
CA GLY A 127 3.66 -18.62 4.97
C GLY A 127 4.48 -18.99 6.21
N ARG A 128 4.75 -20.28 6.46
CA ARG A 128 5.60 -20.70 7.59
C ARG A 128 7.09 -20.40 7.42
N GLU A 129 7.50 -20.00 6.23
CA GLU A 129 8.91 -19.80 5.91
C GLU A 129 9.27 -18.31 5.91
N PRO A 130 10.48 -17.97 6.39
CA PRO A 130 11.04 -16.65 6.18
C PRO A 130 11.14 -16.28 4.69
N ARG A 131 10.79 -15.03 4.36
CA ARG A 131 10.96 -14.49 3.01
C ARG A 131 11.05 -12.98 2.99
N ARG A 132 11.66 -12.45 1.92
CA ARG A 132 11.69 -11.02 1.64
C ARG A 132 10.34 -10.56 1.07
N LEU A 133 9.80 -9.49 1.65
CA LEU A 133 8.56 -8.84 1.25
C LEU A 133 8.82 -7.61 0.37
N ALA A 134 9.78 -6.78 0.78
CA ALA A 134 10.16 -5.58 0.06
C ALA A 134 11.63 -5.24 0.29
N SER A 135 12.21 -4.42 -0.58
CA SER A 135 13.58 -3.91 -0.42
C SER A 135 13.75 -2.58 -1.14
N ALA A 136 14.47 -1.65 -0.52
CA ALA A 136 14.90 -0.38 -1.13
C ALA A 136 16.18 -0.52 -1.98
N CYS A 137 16.69 -1.73 -2.13
CA CYS A 137 17.85 -2.08 -2.94
C CYS A 137 17.59 -3.36 -3.75
N LYS A 138 18.46 -3.69 -4.71
CA LYS A 138 18.47 -5.02 -5.32
C LYS A 138 18.79 -6.01 -4.20
N ALA A 139 17.88 -6.94 -3.95
CA ALA A 139 18.07 -8.05 -3.04
C ALA A 139 17.75 -9.32 -3.83
N LEU A 140 18.68 -10.25 -3.95
CA LEU A 140 18.48 -11.51 -4.66
C LEU A 140 18.71 -12.67 -3.69
N PRO A 141 17.77 -13.62 -3.54
CA PRO A 141 17.99 -14.76 -2.68
C PRO A 141 19.14 -15.62 -3.20
N THR A 142 20.08 -15.96 -2.32
CA THR A 142 21.23 -16.83 -2.62
C THR A 142 21.15 -18.17 -1.91
N LYS A 143 20.58 -18.21 -0.70
CA LYS A 143 20.32 -19.44 0.05
C LYS A 143 19.00 -19.32 0.79
N ARG A 144 18.27 -20.43 0.85
CA ARG A 144 17.01 -20.54 1.60
C ARG A 144 16.92 -21.94 2.21
N GLY A 145 16.99 -22.00 3.52
CA GLY A 145 16.76 -23.18 4.35
C GLY A 145 15.58 -22.95 5.30
N ALA A 146 15.28 -23.94 6.15
CA ALA A 146 14.25 -23.81 7.17
C ALA A 146 14.58 -22.69 8.17
N ASP A 147 15.86 -22.56 8.56
CA ASP A 147 16.29 -21.70 9.66
C ASP A 147 17.25 -20.57 9.19
N GLU A 148 17.55 -20.49 7.89
CA GLU A 148 18.48 -19.49 7.34
C GLU A 148 18.01 -18.95 6.00
N LEU A 149 18.08 -17.63 5.84
CA LEU A 149 17.90 -16.93 4.57
C LEU A 149 19.11 -16.04 4.28
N SER A 150 19.69 -16.20 3.08
CA SER A 150 20.73 -15.30 2.57
C SER A 150 20.27 -14.56 1.32
N LEU A 151 20.66 -13.29 1.25
CA LEU A 151 20.37 -12.37 0.15
C LEU A 151 21.67 -11.71 -0.31
N THR A 152 21.92 -11.65 -1.62
CA THR A 152 22.86 -10.68 -2.19
C THR A 152 22.17 -9.33 -2.32
N VAL A 153 22.74 -8.31 -1.70
CA VAL A 153 22.23 -6.93 -1.69
C VAL A 153 23.17 -5.99 -2.44
N GLU A 154 22.61 -5.10 -3.23
CA GLU A 154 23.33 -4.12 -4.07
C GLU A 154 22.44 -2.89 -4.29
N GLY A 155 23.00 -1.68 -4.26
CA GLY A 155 22.23 -0.46 -4.47
C GLY A 155 23.09 0.75 -4.77
N VAL A 156 22.47 1.92 -4.86
CA VAL A 156 23.22 3.17 -5.05
C VAL A 156 24.07 3.43 -3.80
N GLY A 157 25.39 3.54 -3.98
CA GLY A 157 26.32 3.74 -2.87
C GLY A 157 25.94 4.94 -1.99
N ASN A 158 26.16 4.81 -0.68
CA ASN A 158 25.87 5.84 0.33
C ASN A 158 24.39 6.25 0.43
N SER A 159 23.46 5.42 -0.06
CA SER A 159 22.03 5.59 0.22
C SER A 159 21.56 4.67 1.36
N PRO A 160 20.52 5.03 2.12
CA PRO A 160 19.91 4.11 3.07
C PRO A 160 19.29 2.90 2.36
N ALA A 161 19.47 1.73 2.94
CA ALA A 161 18.82 0.49 2.52
C ALA A 161 17.94 -0.05 3.64
N VAL A 162 16.76 -0.53 3.27
CA VAL A 162 15.90 -1.31 4.16
C VAL A 162 15.42 -2.56 3.43
N ILE A 163 15.43 -3.68 4.13
CA ILE A 163 14.80 -4.92 3.70
C ILE A 163 13.69 -5.21 4.68
N LEU A 164 12.48 -5.40 4.18
CA LEU A 164 11.34 -5.88 4.94
C LEU A 164 11.15 -7.37 4.65
N MET A 165 11.04 -8.15 5.70
CA MET A 165 10.86 -9.60 5.63
C MET A 165 9.66 -10.05 6.46
N HIS A 166 9.01 -11.11 6.00
CA HIS A 166 8.17 -11.95 6.83
C HIS A 166 9.10 -12.90 7.58
N ALA A 167 8.95 -12.92 8.90
CA ALA A 167 9.80 -13.64 9.84
C ALA A 167 8.89 -14.29 10.91
N PRO A 168 8.55 -15.58 10.75
CA PRO A 168 7.65 -16.29 11.68
C PRO A 168 8.16 -16.26 13.12
N GLU A 169 9.48 -16.27 13.29
CA GLU A 169 10.18 -16.26 14.56
C GLU A 169 11.20 -15.11 14.61
N ARG A 170 11.62 -14.75 15.83
CA ARG A 170 12.62 -13.71 16.04
C ARG A 170 13.98 -14.20 15.54
N PRO A 171 14.70 -13.43 14.71
CA PRO A 171 16.02 -13.85 14.26
C PRO A 171 17.00 -13.98 15.43
N SER A 172 17.72 -15.10 15.50
CA SER A 172 18.82 -15.33 16.44
C SER A 172 20.10 -14.62 16.01
N GLU A 173 20.33 -14.43 14.72
CA GLU A 173 21.52 -13.73 14.19
C GLU A 173 21.23 -13.04 12.84
N ILE A 174 21.73 -11.82 12.68
CA ILE A 174 21.73 -11.09 11.39
C ILE A 174 23.15 -10.64 11.08
N LYS A 175 23.62 -10.92 9.87
CA LYS A 175 24.97 -10.54 9.40
C LYS A 175 24.91 -9.78 8.08
N LEU A 176 25.82 -8.82 7.93
CA LEU A 176 26.15 -8.15 6.67
C LEU A 176 27.65 -8.34 6.42
N ARG A 177 28.02 -8.91 5.26
CA ARG A 177 29.42 -9.32 4.97
C ARG A 177 30.01 -10.24 6.06
N GLY A 178 29.19 -11.10 6.65
CA GLY A 178 29.58 -12.00 7.74
C GLY A 178 29.76 -11.31 9.11
N GLN A 179 29.66 -9.98 9.21
CA GLN A 179 29.73 -9.24 10.47
C GLN A 179 28.33 -9.02 11.04
N ALA A 180 28.19 -9.06 12.37
CA ALA A 180 26.91 -8.88 13.04
C ALA A 180 26.30 -7.50 12.71
N LEU A 181 25.06 -7.48 12.24
CA LEU A 181 24.29 -6.28 11.96
C LEU A 181 23.34 -6.00 13.13
N LYS A 182 23.42 -4.79 13.69
CA LYS A 182 22.64 -4.40 14.87
C LYS A 182 21.40 -3.55 14.55
N ASP A 183 21.38 -2.90 13.39
CA ASP A 183 20.26 -2.02 12.99
C ASP A 183 19.15 -2.86 12.34
N PHE A 184 18.29 -3.40 13.18
CA PHE A 184 17.11 -4.13 12.78
C PHE A 184 15.99 -3.96 13.81
N GLU A 185 14.77 -4.23 13.38
CA GLU A 185 13.57 -4.20 14.21
C GLU A 185 12.72 -5.42 13.90
N TYR A 186 12.21 -6.09 14.94
CA TYR A 186 11.33 -7.24 14.79
C TYR A 186 10.01 -6.99 15.51
N SER A 187 8.90 -7.04 14.78
CA SER A 187 7.54 -7.04 15.32
C SER A 187 7.08 -8.49 15.50
N ILE A 188 6.91 -8.91 16.75
CA ILE A 188 6.33 -10.22 17.08
C ILE A 188 4.86 -10.26 16.66
N ALA A 189 4.12 -9.17 16.88
CA ALA A 189 2.69 -9.08 16.58
C ALA A 189 2.41 -9.27 15.08
N ASP A 190 3.26 -8.70 14.23
CA ASP A 190 3.07 -8.71 12.77
C ASP A 190 3.92 -9.77 12.06
N GLN A 191 4.80 -10.47 12.79
CA GLN A 191 5.80 -11.40 12.24
C GLN A 191 6.67 -10.74 11.16
N LEU A 192 7.08 -9.49 11.41
CA LEU A 192 7.82 -8.67 10.46
C LEU A 192 9.22 -8.31 10.98
N LEU A 193 10.20 -8.38 10.08
CA LEU A 193 11.58 -8.01 10.34
C LEU A 193 12.03 -6.92 9.36
N TRP A 194 12.45 -5.77 9.89
CA TRP A 194 13.11 -4.70 9.15
C TRP A 194 14.60 -4.76 9.40
N ILE A 195 15.39 -4.83 8.33
CA ILE A 195 16.85 -4.86 8.38
C ILE A 195 17.36 -3.60 7.68
N ARG A 196 18.18 -2.79 8.37
CA ARG A 196 18.64 -1.49 7.86
C ARG A 196 20.16 -1.47 7.75
N PHE A 197 20.67 -0.91 6.66
CA PHE A 197 22.10 -0.75 6.41
C PHE A 197 22.36 0.33 5.34
N ALA A 198 23.60 0.78 5.21
CA ALA A 198 24.00 1.67 4.10
C ALA A 198 24.22 0.85 2.82
N ASN A 199 23.65 1.27 1.69
CA ASN A 199 23.87 0.66 0.38
C ASN A 199 25.32 0.86 -0.09
N GLU A 200 25.81 -0.13 -0.82
CA GLU A 200 27.04 -0.04 -1.60
C GLU A 200 26.75 -0.49 -3.03
N ALA A 201 27.49 0.07 -3.99
CA ALA A 201 27.44 -0.36 -5.39
C ALA A 201 28.01 -1.77 -5.59
N ALA A 202 28.86 -2.23 -4.65
CA ALA A 202 29.38 -3.58 -4.66
C ALA A 202 28.36 -4.56 -4.03
N PRO A 203 28.15 -5.74 -4.61
CA PRO A 203 27.27 -6.76 -4.05
C PRO A 203 27.83 -7.27 -2.71
N ARG A 204 26.94 -7.51 -1.75
CA ARG A 204 27.28 -8.01 -0.41
C ARG A 204 26.23 -9.01 0.05
N GLU A 205 26.62 -9.92 0.93
CA GLU A 205 25.66 -10.85 1.53
C GLU A 205 25.05 -10.26 2.80
N VAL A 206 23.72 -10.31 2.90
CA VAL A 206 22.97 -10.28 4.15
C VAL A 206 22.51 -11.69 4.45
N SER A 207 22.81 -12.21 5.64
CA SER A 207 22.28 -13.48 6.12
C SER A 207 21.49 -13.30 7.40
N VAL A 208 20.39 -14.04 7.51
CA VAL A 208 19.47 -14.02 8.64
C VAL A 208 19.27 -15.47 9.08
N ARG A 209 19.57 -15.74 10.35
CA ARG A 209 19.26 -17.00 11.01
C ARG A 209 18.11 -16.80 12.00
N PHE A 210 17.18 -17.74 11.97
CA PHE A 210 16.01 -17.79 12.85
C PHE A 210 16.35 -18.72 14.00
#